data_AF-A0A7V3UXF0-F1
#
_entry.id   AF-A0A7V3UXF0-F1
#
_cell.length_a   1.000
_cell.length_b   1.000
_cell.length_c   1.000
_cell.angle_alpha   90.00
_cell.angle_beta   90.00
_cell.angle_gamma   90.00
#
_symmetry.space_group_name_H-M   'P 1'
#
loop_
_entity.id
_entity.type
_entity.pdbx_description
1 polymer ?
#
loop_
_entity_poly.entity_id
_entity_poly.type
_entity_poly.pdbx_seq_one_letter_code
_entity_poly.pdbx_strand_id
1 'polypeptide(L)'
;CCVAVLGVWNWRGTNDLGGKVALPDWEAIALNGRPIYICFDSDAMTKPQVHQALARLKAFLEQRGARVRLVYLPPGQHGEKVGLDDYLAAGHSVDDLLALASDEVRFPARADTKESVEGPYQETEEGLVWLKHTRDGEILTPLTNFRARIVSQVIEDDGAETQRLIEIEGRLKDRASRFVIPAAEFAAMSWPLQHLGSEAVVYAGFGVKDHVRAAIQLLSGGAPQRRVYTHTGWRRVDDKWCYLHAGGALGPDGPIAGIEVTLPEALAGFALPEPPPERLREAVLASLRVLELAPDAVAFPVLCAIYRAPLASSDFSLHIAGPTGSGKTETAALMQRHWGAAMDARHLPGGWSSTANALEGLAFAAKDALLVVDDFAPAGSAADVARLHREADRLLRAQGNRQPRLRMRSDTSIRPPKPPRGLIVSTGEDVPRGQSLGARIFVIEMSPGDIDWRALTSCQHDAANGLYAEALAGFVKWLAARYDDMQSSQANEVRELRQAAMQSSYHKRTPDIVANLALGLRYFLA
;
A
#
# COMPACT_ATOMS: atom_id res chain seq x y z
N CYS A 1 51.82 -44.41 -23.49
CA CYS A 1 50.71 -45.37 -23.41
C CYS A 1 49.41 -44.60 -23.32
N CYS A 2 48.35 -45.02 -24.02
CA CYS A 2 47.01 -44.47 -23.86
C CYS A 2 46.19 -45.46 -23.02
N VAL A 3 45.46 -44.98 -22.02
CA VAL A 3 44.64 -45.80 -21.13
C VAL A 3 43.21 -45.29 -21.23
N ALA A 4 42.29 -46.16 -21.65
CA ALA A 4 40.87 -45.84 -21.66
C ALA A 4 40.26 -46.15 -20.28
N VAL A 5 39.56 -45.19 -19.69
CA VAL A 5 38.74 -45.40 -18.50
C VAL A 5 37.29 -45.52 -18.97
N LEU A 6 36.65 -46.66 -18.73
CA LEU A 6 35.28 -46.94 -19.15
C LEU A 6 34.29 -46.12 -18.31
N GLY A 7 34.14 -44.82 -18.61
CA GLY A 7 33.31 -43.88 -17.84
C GLY A 7 34.13 -42.99 -16.91
N VAL A 8 33.72 -41.73 -16.80
CA VAL A 8 34.54 -40.64 -16.22
C VAL A 8 34.81 -40.78 -14.71
N TRP A 9 34.03 -41.61 -14.01
CA TRP A 9 34.20 -41.91 -12.58
C TRP A 9 34.83 -43.28 -12.30
N ASN A 10 35.08 -44.11 -13.32
CA ASN A 10 35.49 -45.51 -13.15
C ASN A 10 36.97 -45.70 -12.79
N TRP A 11 37.64 -44.63 -12.35
CA TRP A 11 38.91 -44.71 -11.61
C TRP A 11 38.69 -44.85 -10.09
N ARG A 12 37.42 -44.82 -9.63
CA ARG A 12 36.99 -44.99 -8.24
C ARG A 12 36.12 -46.24 -8.08
N GLY A 13 36.31 -46.93 -6.96
CA GLY A 13 35.48 -48.06 -6.52
C GLY A 13 34.67 -47.72 -5.26
N THR A 14 33.98 -48.72 -4.73
CA THR A 14 33.29 -48.66 -3.44
C THR A 14 33.95 -49.67 -2.51
N ASN A 15 34.32 -49.27 -1.30
CA ASN A 15 34.85 -50.19 -0.30
C ASN A 15 33.71 -50.97 0.39
N ASP A 16 34.06 -51.95 1.22
CA ASP A 16 33.11 -52.84 1.92
C ASP A 16 32.16 -52.10 2.89
N LEU A 17 32.46 -50.84 3.22
CA LEU A 17 31.65 -49.97 4.07
C LEU A 17 30.82 -48.94 3.26
N GLY A 18 30.75 -49.08 1.93
CA GLY A 18 29.98 -48.19 1.05
C GLY A 18 30.68 -46.87 0.69
N GLY A 19 31.89 -46.64 1.15
CA GLY A 19 32.69 -45.43 0.88
C GLY A 19 33.34 -45.45 -0.51
N LYS A 20 33.35 -44.29 -1.19
CA LYS A 20 33.95 -44.15 -2.53
C LYS A 20 35.47 -43.90 -2.47
N VAL A 21 36.26 -44.89 -2.85
CA VAL A 21 37.74 -44.88 -2.79
C VAL A 21 38.36 -44.94 -4.20
N ALA A 22 39.63 -44.55 -4.36
CA ALA A 22 40.35 -44.80 -5.61
C ALA A 22 40.62 -46.30 -5.78
N LEU A 23 40.68 -46.79 -7.02
CA LEU A 23 40.96 -48.20 -7.27
C LEU A 23 42.40 -48.58 -6.86
N PRO A 24 42.64 -49.77 -6.28
CA PRO A 24 43.98 -50.22 -5.89
C PRO A 24 44.98 -50.30 -7.05
N ASP A 25 44.50 -50.44 -8.29
CA ASP A 25 45.30 -50.49 -9.52
C ASP A 25 46.25 -49.29 -9.66
N TRP A 26 45.90 -48.14 -9.06
CA TRP A 26 46.77 -46.96 -9.04
C TRP A 26 48.08 -47.16 -8.26
N GLU A 27 48.13 -48.13 -7.34
CA GLU A 27 49.37 -48.46 -6.61
C GLU A 27 50.39 -49.20 -7.50
N ALA A 28 49.96 -49.79 -8.61
CA ALA A 28 50.85 -50.43 -9.58
C ALA A 28 51.50 -49.45 -10.56
N ILE A 29 51.10 -48.17 -10.54
CA ILE A 29 51.55 -47.15 -11.48
C ILE A 29 52.43 -46.13 -10.74
N ALA A 30 53.71 -46.04 -11.12
CA ALA A 30 54.58 -44.98 -10.63
C ALA A 30 54.13 -43.62 -11.16
N LEU A 31 53.56 -42.77 -10.30
CA LEU A 31 53.00 -41.45 -10.63
C LEU A 31 53.95 -40.27 -10.34
N ASN A 32 54.95 -40.45 -9.48
CA ASN A 32 55.87 -39.40 -9.06
C ASN A 32 56.59 -38.76 -10.26
N GLY A 33 56.36 -37.46 -10.49
CA GLY A 33 56.92 -36.68 -11.59
C GLY A 33 56.43 -37.07 -12.98
N ARG A 34 55.50 -38.04 -13.10
CA ARG A 34 55.07 -38.60 -14.38
C ARG A 34 54.18 -37.60 -15.14
N PRO A 35 54.49 -37.27 -16.40
CA PRO A 35 53.60 -36.45 -17.23
C PRO A 35 52.35 -37.24 -17.61
N ILE A 36 51.18 -36.67 -17.36
CA ILE A 36 49.88 -37.27 -17.66
C ILE A 36 49.01 -36.23 -18.37
N TYR A 37 48.34 -36.66 -19.44
CA TYR A 37 47.33 -35.87 -20.14
C TYR A 37 45.96 -36.51 -19.89
N ILE A 38 45.00 -35.74 -19.38
CA ILE A 38 43.60 -36.16 -19.28
C ILE A 38 42.85 -35.57 -20.46
N CYS A 39 42.26 -36.41 -21.29
CA CYS A 39 41.42 -36.02 -22.41
C CYS A 39 40.06 -36.68 -22.23
N PHE A 40 39.05 -35.91 -21.82
CA PHE A 40 37.65 -36.32 -21.89
C PHE A 40 37.04 -35.76 -23.18
N ASP A 41 35.92 -36.32 -23.57
CA ASP A 41 35.16 -35.83 -24.73
C ASP A 41 34.77 -34.36 -24.54
N SER A 42 34.49 -33.66 -25.65
CA SER A 42 34.22 -32.21 -25.63
C SER A 42 33.03 -31.79 -24.74
N ASP A 43 32.15 -32.73 -24.36
CA ASP A 43 31.06 -32.50 -23.42
C ASP A 43 31.50 -32.31 -21.95
N ALA A 44 32.78 -32.51 -21.62
CA ALA A 44 33.35 -32.12 -20.33
C ALA A 44 33.25 -30.62 -20.05
N MET A 45 33.12 -29.80 -21.09
CA MET A 45 32.93 -28.34 -20.98
C MET A 45 31.47 -27.92 -20.96
N THR A 46 30.52 -28.83 -21.18
CA THR A 46 29.08 -28.51 -21.23
C THR A 46 28.26 -29.28 -20.19
N LYS A 47 28.73 -30.44 -19.71
CA LYS A 47 28.07 -31.25 -18.68
C LYS A 47 28.77 -31.09 -17.32
N PRO A 48 28.13 -30.45 -16.32
CA PRO A 48 28.74 -30.21 -15.00
C PRO A 48 29.25 -31.47 -14.29
N GLN A 49 28.53 -32.59 -14.41
CA GLN A 49 28.94 -33.87 -13.79
C GLN A 49 30.22 -34.46 -14.41
N VAL A 50 30.45 -34.22 -15.70
CA VAL A 50 31.64 -34.68 -16.43
C VAL A 50 32.82 -33.76 -16.11
N HIS A 51 32.59 -32.44 -16.05
CA HIS A 51 33.57 -31.46 -15.60
C HIS A 51 34.09 -31.77 -14.19
N GLN A 52 33.17 -32.07 -13.26
CA GLN A 52 33.51 -32.42 -11.89
C GLN A 52 34.36 -33.70 -11.82
N ALA A 53 34.09 -34.69 -12.67
CA ALA A 53 34.87 -35.90 -12.77
C ALA A 53 36.31 -35.63 -13.24
N LEU A 54 36.47 -34.77 -14.26
CA LEU A 54 37.76 -34.35 -14.80
C LEU A 54 38.59 -33.58 -13.76
N ALA A 55 38.00 -32.57 -13.12
CA ALA A 55 38.65 -31.79 -12.08
C ALA A 55 39.11 -32.67 -10.91
N ARG A 56 38.27 -33.62 -10.51
CA ARG A 56 38.57 -34.53 -9.39
C ARG A 56 39.65 -35.56 -9.71
N LEU A 57 39.71 -36.06 -10.95
CA LEU A 57 40.78 -36.94 -11.41
C LEU A 57 42.13 -36.22 -11.48
N LYS A 58 42.16 -34.97 -12.00
CA LYS A 58 43.37 -34.14 -12.01
C LYS A 58 43.92 -33.94 -10.61
N ALA A 59 43.09 -33.48 -9.67
CA ALA A 59 43.51 -33.24 -8.30
C ALA A 59 44.07 -34.51 -7.63
N PHE A 60 43.45 -35.67 -7.86
CA PHE A 60 43.91 -36.95 -7.32
C PHE A 60 45.29 -37.36 -7.85
N LEU A 61 45.53 -37.21 -9.16
CA LEU A 61 46.82 -37.56 -9.77
C LEU A 61 47.93 -36.60 -9.35
N GLU A 62 47.63 -35.30 -9.24
CA GLU A 62 48.57 -34.28 -8.74
C GLU A 62 48.92 -34.49 -7.26
N GLN A 63 47.93 -34.88 -6.44
CA GLN A 63 48.17 -35.25 -5.04
C GLN A 63 49.15 -36.44 -4.92
N ARG A 64 49.20 -37.31 -5.94
CA ARG A 64 50.15 -38.44 -6.03
C ARG A 64 51.43 -38.11 -6.80
N GLY A 65 51.72 -36.82 -6.98
CA GLY A 65 52.98 -36.32 -7.52
C GLY A 65 53.09 -36.32 -9.05
N ALA A 66 52.00 -36.60 -9.79
CA ALA A 66 52.02 -36.53 -11.25
C ALA A 66 51.99 -35.08 -11.76
N ARG A 67 52.51 -34.85 -12.97
CA ARG A 67 52.41 -33.58 -13.69
C ARG A 67 51.26 -33.67 -14.69
N VAL A 68 50.10 -33.12 -14.35
CA VAL A 68 48.86 -33.37 -15.08
C VAL A 68 48.45 -32.18 -15.95
N ARG A 69 48.27 -32.44 -17.25
CA ARG A 69 47.69 -31.49 -18.21
C ARG A 69 46.32 -31.95 -18.68
N LEU A 70 45.45 -31.00 -19.00
CA LEU A 70 44.10 -31.24 -19.48
C LEU A 70 44.03 -30.91 -20.96
N VAL A 71 43.57 -31.85 -21.78
CA VAL A 71 43.33 -31.63 -23.19
C VAL A 71 41.84 -31.35 -23.38
N TYR A 72 41.53 -30.17 -23.90
CA TYR A 72 40.15 -29.74 -24.18
C TYR A 72 39.88 -29.86 -25.67
N LEU A 73 39.14 -30.90 -26.06
CA LEU A 73 38.74 -31.10 -27.45
C LEU A 73 37.72 -30.03 -27.88
N PRO A 74 37.90 -29.40 -29.04
CA PRO A 74 36.90 -28.47 -29.56
C PRO A 74 35.60 -29.24 -29.92
N PRO A 75 34.41 -28.65 -29.71
CA PRO A 75 33.17 -29.24 -30.20
C PRO A 75 33.12 -29.23 -31.73
N GLY A 76 32.30 -30.10 -32.32
CA GLY A 76 32.08 -30.13 -33.77
C GLY A 76 31.44 -28.84 -34.30
N GLN A 77 31.39 -28.66 -35.62
CA GLN A 77 30.92 -27.43 -36.29
C GLN A 77 29.51 -26.96 -35.85
N HIS A 78 28.69 -27.87 -35.32
CA HIS A 78 27.35 -27.59 -34.80
C HIS A 78 27.19 -27.86 -33.29
N GLY A 79 28.29 -27.88 -32.53
CA GLY A 79 28.26 -28.16 -31.08
C GLY A 79 28.21 -29.65 -30.73
N GLU A 80 28.47 -30.52 -31.70
CA GLU A 80 28.47 -31.97 -31.50
C GLU A 80 29.58 -32.40 -30.55
N LYS A 81 29.29 -33.48 -29.81
CA LYS A 81 30.26 -34.13 -28.95
C LYS A 81 31.35 -34.76 -29.81
N VAL A 82 32.60 -34.45 -29.50
CA VAL A 82 33.79 -34.97 -30.18
C VAL A 82 34.59 -35.78 -29.17
N GLY A 83 34.77 -37.07 -29.47
CA GLY A 83 35.68 -37.96 -28.75
C GLY A 83 37.13 -37.81 -29.21
N LEU A 84 38.06 -38.38 -28.44
CA LEU A 84 39.49 -38.39 -28.81
C LEU A 84 39.73 -39.19 -30.11
N ASP A 85 39.01 -40.27 -30.28
CA ASP A 85 39.00 -41.10 -31.49
C ASP A 85 38.44 -40.34 -32.70
N ASP A 86 37.34 -39.61 -32.54
CA ASP A 86 36.78 -38.74 -33.59
C ASP A 86 37.78 -37.65 -34.02
N TYR A 87 38.45 -37.03 -33.04
CA TYR A 87 39.43 -35.97 -33.28
C TYR A 87 40.62 -36.49 -34.10
N LEU A 88 41.14 -37.68 -33.79
CA LEU A 88 42.24 -38.28 -34.56
C LEU A 88 41.77 -38.79 -35.93
N ALA A 89 40.56 -39.35 -36.02
CA ALA A 89 39.98 -39.81 -37.28
C ALA A 89 39.73 -38.66 -38.28
N ALA A 90 39.51 -37.44 -37.78
CA ALA A 90 39.39 -36.22 -38.58
C ALA A 90 40.71 -35.73 -39.21
N GLY A 91 41.83 -36.44 -39.00
CA GLY A 91 43.12 -36.16 -39.62
C GLY A 91 44.07 -35.31 -38.77
N HIS A 92 43.72 -35.03 -37.50
CA HIS A 92 44.61 -34.33 -36.57
C HIS A 92 45.74 -35.23 -36.07
N SER A 93 46.92 -34.66 -35.89
CA SER A 93 48.09 -35.35 -35.36
C SER A 93 48.10 -35.37 -33.83
N VAL A 94 48.98 -36.20 -33.24
CA VAL A 94 49.21 -36.19 -31.79
C VAL A 94 49.79 -34.86 -31.32
N ASP A 95 50.58 -34.19 -32.15
CA ASP A 95 51.13 -32.87 -31.82
C ASP A 95 50.03 -31.81 -31.75
N ASP A 96 49.04 -31.87 -32.65
CA ASP A 96 47.86 -30.99 -32.61
C ASP A 96 47.05 -31.21 -31.33
N LEU A 97 46.87 -32.46 -30.91
CA LEU A 97 46.20 -32.81 -29.66
C LEU A 97 46.95 -32.26 -28.43
N LEU A 98 48.27 -32.39 -28.39
CA LEU A 98 49.08 -31.92 -27.27
C LEU A 98 49.17 -30.38 -27.23
N ALA A 99 49.01 -29.70 -28.36
CA ALA A 99 48.91 -28.24 -28.41
C ALA A 99 47.64 -27.70 -27.73
N LEU A 100 46.59 -28.52 -27.59
CA LEU A 100 45.37 -28.18 -26.84
C LEU A 100 45.52 -28.35 -25.32
N ALA A 101 46.66 -28.85 -24.85
CA ALA A 101 46.87 -29.14 -23.43
C ALA A 101 47.03 -27.85 -22.60
N SER A 102 46.33 -27.81 -21.48
CA SER A 102 46.31 -26.72 -20.52
C SER A 102 46.61 -27.23 -19.12
N ASP A 103 47.37 -26.45 -18.34
CA ASP A 103 47.61 -26.74 -16.92
C ASP A 103 46.40 -26.32 -16.05
N GLU A 104 45.56 -25.41 -16.55
CA GLU A 104 44.38 -24.85 -15.86
C GLU A 104 43.09 -25.64 -16.11
N VAL A 105 42.27 -25.76 -15.06
CA VAL A 105 40.89 -26.25 -15.15
C VAL A 105 40.00 -25.12 -15.68
N ARG A 106 39.55 -25.21 -16.93
CA ARG A 106 38.58 -24.27 -17.52
C ARG A 106 37.17 -24.57 -17.03
N PHE A 107 36.41 -23.55 -16.66
CA PHE A 107 35.00 -23.68 -16.28
C PHE A 107 34.10 -23.46 -17.50
N PRO A 108 32.94 -24.14 -17.60
CA PRO A 108 31.95 -23.88 -18.63
C PRO A 108 31.55 -22.39 -18.66
N ALA A 109 31.39 -21.80 -19.84
CA ALA A 109 30.76 -20.49 -19.97
C ALA A 109 29.34 -20.58 -19.38
N ARG A 110 29.06 -19.78 -18.35
CA ARG A 110 27.73 -19.72 -17.72
C ARG A 110 26.71 -19.32 -18.79
N ALA A 111 25.64 -20.11 -18.93
CA ALA A 111 24.45 -19.66 -19.63
C ALA A 111 23.93 -18.40 -18.90
N ASP A 112 23.80 -17.30 -19.64
CA ASP A 112 23.35 -16.01 -19.14
C ASP A 112 22.00 -16.12 -18.42
N THR A 113 22.03 -16.05 -17.09
CA THR A 113 20.88 -15.67 -16.28
C THR A 113 21.27 -14.51 -15.38
N LYS A 114 20.86 -13.31 -15.83
CA LYS A 114 20.55 -12.06 -15.09
C LYS A 114 21.36 -11.77 -13.81
N GLU A 115 22.17 -10.71 -13.90
CA GLU A 115 22.66 -9.85 -12.80
C GLU A 115 22.72 -10.52 -11.42
N SER A 116 23.78 -11.27 -11.15
CA SER A 116 24.13 -11.64 -9.78
C SER A 116 24.53 -10.37 -9.04
N VAL A 117 23.67 -9.89 -8.15
CA VAL A 117 24.04 -8.91 -7.13
C VAL A 117 25.19 -9.52 -6.33
N GLU A 118 26.39 -8.94 -6.39
CA GLU A 118 27.51 -9.31 -5.51
C GLU A 118 27.04 -9.21 -4.05
N GLY A 119 27.09 -10.32 -3.31
CA GLY A 119 26.66 -10.33 -1.92
C GLY A 119 26.61 -11.73 -1.30
N PRO A 120 26.51 -11.83 0.03
CA PRO A 120 26.50 -13.11 0.74
C PRO A 120 25.20 -13.90 0.52
N TYR A 121 24.17 -13.34 -0.12
CA TYR A 121 22.88 -14.01 -0.30
C TYR A 121 22.58 -14.23 -1.77
N GLN A 122 21.93 -15.35 -2.07
CA GLN A 122 21.49 -15.69 -3.41
C GLN A 122 20.04 -16.18 -3.38
N GLU A 123 19.32 -15.91 -4.47
CA GLU A 123 17.99 -16.45 -4.73
C GLU A 123 18.13 -17.64 -5.68
N THR A 124 17.58 -18.80 -5.31
CA THR A 124 17.56 -20.01 -6.14
C THR A 124 16.12 -20.38 -6.47
N GLU A 125 15.90 -21.39 -7.32
CA GLU A 125 14.54 -21.90 -7.58
C GLU A 125 13.87 -22.48 -6.33
N GLU A 126 14.66 -23.01 -5.39
CA GLU A 126 14.19 -23.66 -4.17
C GLU A 126 13.97 -22.68 -3.01
N GLY A 127 14.56 -21.48 -3.05
CA GLY A 127 14.40 -20.48 -1.99
C GLY A 127 15.58 -19.51 -1.87
N LEU A 128 15.77 -18.96 -0.67
CA LEU A 128 16.91 -18.08 -0.36
C LEU A 128 18.04 -18.88 0.27
N VAL A 129 19.28 -18.59 -0.13
CA VAL A 129 20.48 -19.25 0.39
C VAL A 129 21.51 -18.22 0.85
N TRP A 130 22.29 -18.57 1.88
CA TRP A 130 23.45 -17.81 2.36
C TRP A 130 24.74 -18.49 1.89
N LEU A 131 25.54 -17.76 1.12
CA LEU A 131 26.90 -18.10 0.75
C LEU A 131 27.86 -17.80 1.92
N LYS A 132 28.27 -18.84 2.64
CA LYS A 132 29.27 -18.73 3.71
C LYS A 132 30.66 -18.96 3.13
N HIS A 133 31.53 -17.98 3.25
CA HIS A 133 32.96 -18.18 3.00
C HIS A 133 33.58 -18.91 4.21
N THR A 134 34.08 -20.12 3.98
CA THR A 134 34.79 -20.92 4.97
C THR A 134 36.24 -21.14 4.54
N ARG A 135 37.08 -21.67 5.44
CA ARG A 135 38.48 -21.98 5.12
C ARG A 135 38.62 -23.02 4.01
N ASP A 136 37.61 -23.87 3.82
CA ASP A 136 37.59 -24.96 2.84
C ASP A 136 36.81 -24.58 1.55
N GLY A 137 36.43 -23.31 1.40
CA GLY A 137 35.68 -22.80 0.25
C GLY A 137 34.30 -22.24 0.63
N GLU A 138 33.48 -22.01 -0.39
CA GLU A 138 32.14 -21.43 -0.22
C GLU A 138 31.09 -22.52 0.03
N ILE A 139 30.27 -22.34 1.07
CA ILE A 139 29.17 -23.25 1.43
C ILE A 139 27.84 -22.53 1.30
N LEU A 140 26.95 -23.05 0.45
CA LEU A 140 25.57 -22.59 0.36
C LEU A 140 24.73 -23.19 1.50
N THR A 141 24.22 -22.35 2.38
CA THR A 141 23.30 -22.73 3.46
C THR A 141 21.87 -22.30 3.11
N PRO A 142 20.92 -23.23 2.96
CA PRO A 142 19.52 -22.89 2.75
C PRO A 142 18.95 -22.08 3.92
N LEU A 143 18.19 -21.03 3.62
CA LEU A 143 17.52 -20.18 4.61
C LEU A 143 15.99 -20.32 4.58
N THR A 144 15.41 -20.48 3.39
CA THR A 144 13.96 -20.63 3.18
C THR A 144 13.67 -21.62 2.06
N ASN A 145 12.42 -22.10 1.99
CA ASN A 145 11.87 -22.81 0.83
C ASN A 145 10.99 -21.92 -0.07
N PHE A 146 11.07 -20.60 0.12
CA PHE A 146 10.30 -19.60 -0.61
C PHE A 146 11.21 -18.42 -0.96
N ARG A 147 10.83 -17.67 -1.98
CA ARG A 147 11.49 -16.43 -2.41
C ARG A 147 10.63 -15.24 -2.01
N ALA A 148 11.26 -14.12 -1.74
CA ALA A 148 10.55 -12.88 -1.48
C ALA A 148 11.39 -11.67 -1.91
N ARG A 149 10.73 -10.71 -2.54
CA ARG A 149 11.33 -9.41 -2.89
C ARG A 149 10.43 -8.27 -2.44
N ILE A 150 11.04 -7.24 -1.89
CA ILE A 150 10.44 -5.93 -1.66
C ILE A 150 10.30 -5.27 -3.03
N VAL A 151 9.08 -5.04 -3.46
CA VAL A 151 8.79 -4.43 -4.76
C VAL A 151 8.44 -2.94 -4.65
N SER A 152 8.03 -2.48 -3.46
CA SER A 152 7.74 -1.08 -3.18
C SER A 152 7.79 -0.79 -1.68
N GLN A 153 8.11 0.46 -1.33
CA GLN A 153 7.96 0.98 0.03
C GLN A 153 6.84 2.02 0.05
N VAL A 154 5.89 1.85 0.95
CA VAL A 154 4.74 2.74 1.07
C VAL A 154 4.82 3.52 2.37
N ILE A 155 4.75 4.85 2.28
CA ILE A 155 4.55 5.71 3.45
C ILE A 155 3.07 6.08 3.48
N GLU A 156 2.31 5.46 4.38
CA GLU A 156 0.95 5.90 4.67
C GLU A 156 0.98 7.13 5.58
N ASP A 157 0.25 8.17 5.20
CA ASP A 157 0.13 9.44 5.92
C ASP A 157 -1.34 9.68 6.24
N ASP A 158 -1.72 9.60 7.53
CA ASP A 158 -3.09 9.86 7.97
C ASP A 158 -3.32 11.34 8.35
N GLY A 159 -2.30 12.16 8.14
CA GLY A 159 -2.25 13.59 8.45
C GLY A 159 -1.88 13.89 9.91
N ALA A 160 -1.81 12.88 10.79
CA ALA A 160 -1.33 12.99 12.16
C ALA A 160 -0.05 12.19 12.41
N GLU A 161 0.03 10.98 11.85
CA GLU A 161 1.22 10.12 11.85
C GLU A 161 1.52 9.60 10.46
N THR A 162 2.76 9.14 10.29
CA THR A 162 3.15 8.36 9.11
C THR A 162 3.54 6.96 9.54
N GLN A 163 3.18 5.96 8.74
CA GLN A 163 3.56 4.58 8.93
C GLN A 163 4.26 4.06 7.68
N ARG A 164 5.36 3.33 7.86
CA ARG A 164 6.07 2.67 6.76
C ARG A 164 5.53 1.25 6.59
N LEU A 165 5.07 0.97 5.39
CA LEU A 165 4.70 -0.36 4.92
C LEU A 165 5.67 -0.82 3.83
N ILE A 166 5.75 -2.12 3.66
CA ILE A 166 6.60 -2.80 2.69
C ILE A 166 5.68 -3.67 1.84
N GLU A 167 5.73 -3.46 0.54
CA GLU A 167 5.05 -4.30 -0.42
C GLU A 167 6.00 -5.41 -0.87
N ILE A 168 5.57 -6.66 -0.68
CA ILE A 168 6.38 -7.85 -0.91
C ILE A 168 5.71 -8.70 -1.99
N GLU A 169 6.50 -9.13 -2.97
CA GLU A 169 6.17 -10.25 -3.84
C GLU A 169 6.84 -11.50 -3.26
N GLY A 170 6.04 -12.46 -2.80
CA GLY A 170 6.50 -13.75 -2.33
C GLY A 170 6.18 -14.86 -3.32
N ARG A 171 7.08 -15.84 -3.45
CA ARG A 171 6.89 -17.03 -4.29
C ARG A 171 7.20 -18.30 -3.52
N LEU A 172 6.24 -19.21 -3.48
CA LEU A 172 6.38 -20.54 -2.87
C LEU A 172 5.93 -21.57 -3.90
N LYS A 173 6.87 -22.40 -4.37
CA LYS A 173 6.66 -23.30 -5.53
C LYS A 173 6.17 -22.46 -6.73
N ASP A 174 5.06 -22.85 -7.35
CA ASP A 174 4.44 -22.16 -8.49
C ASP A 174 3.47 -21.03 -8.09
N ARG A 175 3.27 -20.80 -6.78
CA ARG A 175 2.37 -19.75 -6.29
C ARG A 175 3.14 -18.46 -6.06
N ALA A 176 2.68 -17.38 -6.67
CA ALA A 176 3.10 -16.02 -6.39
C ALA A 176 1.99 -15.28 -5.63
N SER A 177 2.35 -14.50 -4.63
CA SER A 177 1.45 -13.59 -3.94
C SER A 177 2.12 -12.24 -3.73
N ARG A 178 1.31 -11.18 -3.78
CA ARG A 178 1.74 -9.81 -3.53
C ARG A 178 0.89 -9.25 -2.40
N PHE A 179 1.53 -8.69 -1.40
CA PHE A 179 0.87 -8.21 -0.19
C PHE A 179 1.67 -7.08 0.47
N VAL A 180 1.00 -6.30 1.30
CA VAL A 180 1.59 -5.15 2.00
C VAL A 180 1.60 -5.45 3.49
N ILE A 181 2.74 -5.25 4.15
CA ILE A 181 2.89 -5.44 5.59
C ILE A 181 3.55 -4.22 6.26
N PRO A 182 3.29 -3.97 7.56
CA PRO A 182 4.05 -2.99 8.32
C PRO A 182 5.55 -3.31 8.36
N ALA A 183 6.40 -2.29 8.34
CA ALA A 183 7.85 -2.46 8.43
C ALA A 183 8.29 -3.21 9.72
N ALA A 184 7.54 -3.04 10.82
CA ALA A 184 7.78 -3.77 12.07
C ALA A 184 7.51 -5.27 11.94
N GLU A 185 6.47 -5.67 11.21
CA GLU A 185 6.15 -7.07 10.95
C GLU A 185 7.20 -7.72 10.04
N PHE A 186 7.67 -6.97 9.04
CA PHE A 186 8.81 -7.39 8.22
C PHE A 186 10.05 -7.62 9.08
N ALA A 187 10.39 -6.69 9.97
CA ALA A 187 11.54 -6.81 10.87
C ALA A 187 11.42 -8.03 11.81
N ALA A 188 10.21 -8.34 12.29
CA ALA A 188 9.95 -9.48 13.15
C ALA A 188 9.94 -10.84 12.43
N MET A 189 9.88 -10.85 11.08
CA MET A 189 9.78 -12.07 10.27
C MET A 189 8.60 -12.99 10.66
N SER A 190 7.46 -12.42 11.06
CA SER A 190 6.23 -13.16 11.38
C SER A 190 5.27 -13.33 10.19
N TRP A 191 5.43 -12.50 9.16
CA TRP A 191 4.58 -12.44 7.97
C TRP A 191 4.58 -13.67 7.05
N PRO A 192 5.64 -14.50 6.90
CA PRO A 192 5.62 -15.58 5.91
C PRO A 192 4.50 -16.58 6.12
N LEU A 193 4.25 -16.96 7.38
CA LEU A 193 3.17 -17.89 7.73
C LEU A 193 1.78 -17.33 7.38
N GLN A 194 1.56 -16.04 7.64
CA GLN A 194 0.29 -15.38 7.41
C GLN A 194 -0.03 -15.22 5.92
N HIS A 195 0.97 -14.89 5.10
CA HIS A 195 0.76 -14.51 3.70
C HIS A 195 1.14 -15.56 2.66
N LEU A 196 2.06 -16.48 3.00
CA LEU A 196 2.49 -17.58 2.12
C LEU A 196 1.94 -18.94 2.57
N GLY A 197 1.35 -19.00 3.77
CA GLY A 197 0.74 -20.19 4.34
C GLY A 197 1.73 -21.08 5.11
N SER A 198 1.20 -22.16 5.69
CA SER A 198 1.94 -23.08 6.57
C SER A 198 3.09 -23.83 5.89
N GLU A 199 3.08 -23.94 4.57
CA GLU A 199 4.16 -24.56 3.80
C GLU A 199 5.40 -23.65 3.66
N ALA A 200 5.28 -22.34 3.94
CA ALA A 200 6.40 -21.42 3.90
C ALA A 200 7.27 -21.59 5.14
N VAL A 201 8.49 -22.09 4.94
CA VAL A 201 9.43 -22.42 6.00
C VAL A 201 10.61 -21.46 5.95
N VAL A 202 10.83 -20.79 7.07
CA VAL A 202 12.15 -20.25 7.44
C VAL A 202 12.85 -21.34 8.24
N TYR A 203 13.97 -21.85 7.74
CA TYR A 203 14.64 -22.99 8.36
C TYR A 203 15.15 -22.67 9.77
N ALA A 204 15.18 -23.69 10.63
CA ALA A 204 15.67 -23.53 12.00
C ALA A 204 17.18 -23.29 12.00
N GLY A 205 17.63 -22.36 12.84
CA GLY A 205 19.05 -22.11 13.04
C GLY A 205 19.28 -20.76 13.72
N PHE A 206 20.40 -20.65 14.41
CA PHE A 206 20.78 -19.40 15.06
C PHE A 206 20.97 -18.29 14.02
N GLY A 207 20.27 -17.17 14.20
CA GLY A 207 20.34 -16.01 13.30
C GLY A 207 19.69 -16.19 11.92
N VAL A 208 19.07 -17.35 11.61
CA VAL A 208 18.52 -17.59 10.25
C VAL A 208 17.46 -16.56 9.88
N LYS A 209 16.58 -16.16 10.81
CA LYS A 209 15.59 -15.10 10.56
C LYS A 209 16.24 -13.77 10.17
N ASP A 210 17.34 -13.40 10.82
CA ASP A 210 18.10 -12.19 10.47
C ASP A 210 18.76 -12.30 9.11
N HIS A 211 19.31 -13.48 8.78
CA HIS A 211 19.86 -13.74 7.44
C HIS A 211 18.78 -13.68 6.37
N VAL A 212 17.58 -14.21 6.61
CA VAL A 212 16.45 -14.11 5.66
C VAL A 212 16.03 -12.66 5.46
N ARG A 213 15.86 -11.90 6.55
CA ARG A 213 15.52 -10.48 6.48
C ARG A 213 16.57 -9.71 5.67
N ALA A 214 17.86 -9.91 5.96
CA ALA A 214 18.96 -9.28 5.24
C ALA A 214 19.02 -9.71 3.77
N ALA A 215 18.82 -11.00 3.48
CA ALA A 215 18.76 -11.54 2.13
C ALA A 215 17.66 -10.85 1.31
N ILE A 216 16.45 -10.76 1.85
CA ILE A 216 15.33 -10.10 1.18
C ILE A 216 15.68 -8.62 0.93
N GLN A 217 16.21 -7.90 1.93
CA GLN A 217 16.58 -6.48 1.75
C GLN A 217 17.65 -6.27 0.66
N LEU A 218 18.70 -7.09 0.65
CA LEU A 218 19.81 -6.96 -0.31
C LEU A 218 19.42 -7.40 -1.73
N LEU A 219 18.66 -8.49 -1.85
CA LEU A 219 18.23 -9.03 -3.14
C LEU A 219 17.10 -8.23 -3.81
N SER A 220 16.38 -7.41 -3.05
CA SER A 220 15.31 -6.56 -3.58
C SER A 220 15.79 -5.29 -4.26
N GLY A 221 17.05 -4.90 -4.05
CA GLY A 221 17.60 -3.65 -4.59
C GLY A 221 16.89 -2.38 -4.08
N GLY A 222 17.02 -1.29 -4.84
CA GLY A 222 16.45 0.02 -4.51
C GLY A 222 14.96 0.13 -4.84
N ALA A 223 14.11 -0.62 -4.14
CA ALA A 223 12.67 -0.58 -4.35
C ALA A 223 12.12 0.86 -4.24
N PRO A 224 11.27 1.31 -5.19
CA PRO A 224 10.75 2.68 -5.21
C PRO A 224 9.94 2.96 -3.95
N GLN A 225 10.00 4.21 -3.49
CA GLN A 225 9.21 4.69 -2.37
C GLN A 225 8.06 5.55 -2.90
N ARG A 226 6.83 5.27 -2.43
CA ARG A 226 5.64 6.07 -2.68
C ARG A 226 4.96 6.50 -1.39
N ARG A 227 4.22 7.61 -1.43
CA ARG A 227 3.42 8.11 -0.31
C ARG A 227 1.95 7.96 -0.65
N VAL A 228 1.17 7.49 0.31
CA VAL A 228 -0.28 7.33 0.21
C VAL A 228 -0.92 8.11 1.33
N TYR A 229 -1.83 9.02 1.02
CA TYR A 229 -2.63 9.70 2.03
C TYR A 229 -3.88 8.87 2.35
N THR A 230 -4.27 8.81 3.61
CA THR A 230 -5.43 8.01 4.07
C THR A 230 -6.58 8.87 4.57
N HIS A 231 -6.66 10.10 4.08
CA HIS A 231 -7.68 11.08 4.44
C HIS A 231 -7.99 12.04 3.28
N THR A 232 -9.16 12.66 3.31
CA THR A 232 -9.54 13.76 2.41
C THR A 232 -9.02 15.12 2.89
N GLY A 233 -9.25 16.18 2.12
CA GLY A 233 -9.05 17.55 2.59
C GLY A 233 -7.68 18.13 2.29
N TRP A 234 -7.38 19.29 2.85
CA TRP A 234 -6.23 20.10 2.44
C TRP A 234 -4.89 19.53 2.90
N ARG A 235 -3.94 19.50 1.96
CA ARG A 235 -2.53 19.20 2.22
C ARG A 235 -1.67 20.16 1.40
N ARG A 236 -0.54 20.57 1.97
CA ARG A 236 0.49 21.31 1.24
C ARG A 236 1.52 20.31 0.72
N VAL A 237 1.66 20.24 -0.61
CA VAL A 237 2.57 19.35 -1.33
C VAL A 237 3.34 20.20 -2.33
N ASP A 238 4.67 20.12 -2.31
CA ASP A 238 5.57 20.93 -3.16
C ASP A 238 5.20 22.43 -3.18
N ASP A 239 4.98 22.98 -1.98
CA ASP A 239 4.58 24.38 -1.75
C ASP A 239 3.25 24.84 -2.36
N LYS A 240 2.44 23.91 -2.88
CA LYS A 240 1.08 24.19 -3.32
C LYS A 240 0.05 23.52 -2.41
N TRP A 241 -1.07 24.20 -2.17
CA TRP A 241 -2.22 23.57 -1.54
C TRP A 241 -2.95 22.69 -2.54
N CYS A 242 -3.26 21.47 -2.13
CA CYS A 242 -4.10 20.54 -2.86
C CYS A 242 -5.16 19.93 -1.94
N TYR A 243 -6.34 19.69 -2.47
CA TYR A 243 -7.43 19.00 -1.81
C TYR A 243 -7.37 17.51 -2.15
N LEU A 244 -7.15 16.67 -1.14
CA LEU A 244 -7.10 15.21 -1.26
C LEU A 244 -8.52 14.63 -1.33
N HIS A 245 -8.74 13.69 -2.23
CA HIS A 245 -9.99 12.95 -2.41
C HIS A 245 -9.68 11.52 -2.88
N ALA A 246 -10.67 10.62 -2.91
CA ALA A 246 -10.48 9.21 -3.26
C ALA A 246 -9.88 8.95 -4.66
N GLY A 247 -9.94 9.96 -5.54
CA GLY A 247 -9.38 9.90 -6.89
C GLY A 247 -7.97 10.52 -7.03
N GLY A 248 -7.36 10.99 -5.93
CA GLY A 248 -6.07 11.69 -5.96
C GLY A 248 -6.15 13.07 -5.31
N ALA A 249 -5.71 14.11 -6.02
CA ALA A 249 -5.69 15.46 -5.49
C ALA A 249 -6.05 16.52 -6.55
N LEU A 250 -6.75 17.57 -6.12
CA LEU A 250 -7.04 18.76 -6.91
C LEU A 250 -6.24 19.96 -6.38
N GLY A 251 -5.45 20.59 -7.24
CA GLY A 251 -4.74 21.85 -6.97
C GLY A 251 -5.35 23.05 -7.68
N PRO A 252 -4.69 24.22 -7.64
CA PRO A 252 -5.17 25.44 -8.30
C PRO A 252 -5.27 25.28 -9.83
N ASP A 253 -4.40 24.46 -10.41
CA ASP A 253 -4.31 24.24 -11.85
C ASP A 253 -5.22 23.08 -12.33
N GLY A 254 -5.80 22.29 -11.41
CA GLY A 254 -6.58 21.08 -11.73
C GLY A 254 -6.03 19.83 -11.02
N PRO A 255 -6.31 18.61 -11.54
CA PRO A 255 -5.81 17.36 -10.99
C PRO A 255 -4.28 17.30 -10.93
N ILE A 256 -3.73 16.78 -9.82
CA ILE A 256 -2.29 16.62 -9.61
C ILE A 256 -1.93 15.14 -9.76
N ALA A 257 -1.09 14.82 -10.75
CA ALA A 257 -0.59 13.47 -10.96
C ALA A 257 0.39 13.02 -9.86
N GLY A 258 0.43 11.73 -9.58
CA GLY A 258 1.41 11.13 -8.65
C GLY A 258 1.05 11.23 -7.16
N ILE A 259 -0.06 11.90 -6.80
CA ILE A 259 -0.60 11.88 -5.43
C ILE A 259 -1.59 10.72 -5.31
N GLU A 260 -1.25 9.75 -4.47
CA GLU A 260 -2.08 8.58 -4.19
C GLU A 260 -2.86 8.78 -2.88
N VAL A 261 -4.15 8.44 -2.91
CA VAL A 261 -5.05 8.52 -1.76
C VAL A 261 -5.79 7.19 -1.64
N THR A 262 -5.74 6.58 -0.45
CA THR A 262 -6.46 5.34 -0.14
C THR A 262 -7.31 5.58 1.10
N LEU A 263 -8.62 5.75 0.90
CA LEU A 263 -9.56 5.97 1.98
C LEU A 263 -10.15 4.66 2.50
N PRO A 264 -10.70 4.62 3.72
CA PRO A 264 -11.56 3.53 4.16
C PRO A 264 -12.68 3.27 3.14
N GLU A 265 -13.11 2.01 3.00
CA GLU A 265 -14.10 1.58 2.00
C GLU A 265 -15.39 2.44 2.03
N ALA A 266 -15.87 2.80 3.22
CA ALA A 266 -17.06 3.64 3.39
C ALA A 266 -16.90 5.07 2.84
N LEU A 267 -15.66 5.53 2.59
CA LEU A 267 -15.34 6.83 1.99
C LEU A 267 -14.85 6.70 0.54
N ALA A 268 -14.87 5.50 -0.07
CA ALA A 268 -14.39 5.28 -1.43
C ALA A 268 -15.14 6.15 -2.48
N GLY A 269 -16.40 6.51 -2.18
CA GLY A 269 -17.20 7.40 -3.02
C GLY A 269 -16.79 8.88 -2.99
N PHE A 270 -15.86 9.30 -2.12
CA PHE A 270 -15.41 10.70 -1.99
C PHE A 270 -14.44 11.07 -3.13
N ALA A 271 -14.89 10.94 -4.38
CA ALA A 271 -14.12 11.22 -5.57
C ALA A 271 -14.68 12.44 -6.30
N LEU A 272 -13.90 13.52 -6.33
CA LEU A 272 -14.21 14.72 -7.10
C LEU A 272 -13.76 14.54 -8.56
N PRO A 273 -14.57 14.97 -9.54
CA PRO A 273 -14.18 14.98 -10.94
C PRO A 273 -13.18 16.11 -11.21
N GLU A 274 -12.51 16.06 -12.36
CA GLU A 274 -11.90 17.27 -12.90
C GLU A 274 -13.01 18.27 -13.24
N PRO A 275 -12.99 19.51 -12.73
CA PRO A 275 -14.07 20.47 -12.94
C PRO A 275 -14.09 20.95 -14.41
N PRO A 276 -15.13 20.62 -15.21
CA PRO A 276 -15.22 21.04 -16.61
C PRO A 276 -15.52 22.55 -16.71
N PRO A 277 -14.65 23.37 -17.30
CA PRO A 277 -14.83 24.82 -17.37
C PRO A 277 -16.17 25.25 -17.98
N GLU A 278 -16.62 24.56 -19.04
CA GLU A 278 -17.83 24.86 -19.79
C GLU A 278 -19.13 24.55 -19.05
N ARG A 279 -19.12 23.58 -18.13
CA ARG A 279 -20.30 23.18 -17.33
C ARG A 279 -20.27 23.72 -15.90
N LEU A 280 -19.17 24.34 -15.47
CA LEU A 280 -19.05 24.84 -14.09
C LEU A 280 -20.18 25.80 -13.69
N ARG A 281 -20.62 26.68 -14.61
CA ARG A 281 -21.76 27.57 -14.33
C ARG A 281 -23.06 26.80 -14.11
N GLU A 282 -23.32 25.78 -14.92
CA GLU A 282 -24.48 24.90 -14.77
C GLU A 282 -24.44 24.15 -13.43
N ALA A 283 -23.27 23.60 -13.09
CA ALA A 283 -23.00 22.90 -11.84
C ALA A 283 -23.25 23.78 -10.60
N VAL A 284 -22.73 25.01 -10.59
CA VAL A 284 -22.95 25.99 -9.51
C VAL A 284 -24.43 26.33 -9.37
N LEU A 285 -25.14 26.57 -10.48
CA LEU A 285 -26.58 26.82 -10.46
C LEU A 285 -27.37 25.60 -9.98
N ALA A 286 -26.93 24.39 -10.30
CA ALA A 286 -27.53 23.16 -9.80
C ALA A 286 -27.39 23.02 -8.29
N SER A 287 -26.21 23.32 -7.74
CA SER A 287 -26.01 23.34 -6.29
C SER A 287 -26.87 24.42 -5.61
N LEU A 288 -27.03 25.60 -6.22
CA LEU A 288 -27.90 26.66 -5.71
C LEU A 288 -29.39 26.28 -5.68
N ARG A 289 -29.87 25.41 -6.59
CA ARG A 289 -31.25 24.92 -6.58
C ARG A 289 -31.61 24.13 -5.31
N VAL A 290 -30.63 23.69 -4.51
CA VAL A 290 -30.88 23.15 -3.17
C VAL A 290 -31.63 24.16 -2.28
N LEU A 291 -31.50 25.47 -2.53
CA LEU A 291 -32.24 26.50 -1.80
C LEU A 291 -33.75 26.48 -2.09
N GLU A 292 -34.16 25.91 -3.22
CA GLU A 292 -35.56 25.81 -3.63
C GLU A 292 -36.25 24.56 -3.05
N LEU A 293 -35.50 23.68 -2.37
CA LEU A 293 -35.97 22.38 -1.90
C LEU A 293 -36.93 22.48 -0.70
N ALA A 294 -36.70 23.46 0.16
CA ALA A 294 -37.33 23.59 1.47
C ALA A 294 -37.39 25.05 1.92
N PRO A 295 -38.15 25.40 2.97
CA PRO A 295 -38.10 26.74 3.57
C PRO A 295 -36.67 27.15 3.95
N ASP A 296 -36.41 28.47 3.98
CA ASP A 296 -35.09 29.03 4.24
C ASP A 296 -34.41 28.47 5.51
N ALA A 297 -35.20 28.18 6.55
CA ALA A 297 -34.73 27.61 7.80
C ALA A 297 -34.09 26.21 7.66
N VAL A 298 -34.40 25.49 6.57
CA VAL A 298 -33.82 24.18 6.22
C VAL A 298 -32.82 24.35 5.08
N ALA A 299 -33.22 25.01 3.99
CA ALA A 299 -32.46 25.15 2.76
C ALA A 299 -31.09 25.85 2.96
N PHE A 300 -31.06 26.98 3.66
CA PHE A 300 -29.81 27.74 3.83
C PHE A 300 -28.78 27.01 4.69
N PRO A 301 -29.12 26.48 5.90
CA PRO A 301 -28.16 25.70 6.69
C PRO A 301 -27.60 24.50 5.93
N VAL A 302 -28.41 23.85 5.09
CA VAL A 302 -27.99 22.73 4.23
C VAL A 302 -26.92 23.18 3.23
N LEU A 303 -27.21 24.20 2.41
CA LEU A 303 -26.25 24.70 1.42
C LEU A 303 -24.97 25.25 2.09
N CYS A 304 -25.14 26.02 3.15
CA CYS A 304 -24.04 26.61 3.91
C CYS A 304 -23.08 25.55 4.46
N ALA A 305 -23.61 24.44 4.99
CA ALA A 305 -22.81 23.37 5.54
C ALA A 305 -21.91 22.69 4.49
N ILE A 306 -22.45 22.49 3.28
CA ILE A 306 -21.69 21.92 2.14
C ILE A 306 -20.44 22.77 1.89
N TYR A 307 -20.59 24.08 1.69
CA TYR A 307 -19.46 24.95 1.34
C TYR A 307 -18.64 25.41 2.55
N ARG A 308 -19.15 25.26 3.77
CA ARG A 308 -18.37 25.48 4.99
C ARG A 308 -17.40 24.33 5.27
N ALA A 309 -17.72 23.09 4.92
CA ALA A 309 -16.90 21.93 5.28
C ALA A 309 -15.46 21.98 4.70
N PRO A 310 -15.22 22.42 3.44
CA PRO A 310 -13.87 22.55 2.90
C PRO A 310 -13.05 23.72 3.44
N LEU A 311 -13.66 24.71 4.10
CA LEU A 311 -12.91 25.90 4.54
C LEU A 311 -11.92 25.56 5.65
N ALA A 312 -12.39 24.89 6.70
CA ALA A 312 -11.58 24.49 7.84
C ALA A 312 -12.34 23.48 8.70
N SER A 313 -11.68 22.89 9.69
CA SER A 313 -12.36 22.11 10.73
C SER A 313 -13.49 22.91 11.39
N SER A 314 -14.62 22.26 11.64
CA SER A 314 -15.77 22.84 12.34
C SER A 314 -15.88 22.30 13.76
N ASP A 315 -16.16 23.16 14.73
CA ASP A 315 -16.36 22.79 16.15
C ASP A 315 -17.85 22.63 16.52
N PHE A 316 -18.67 22.33 15.53
CA PHE A 316 -20.09 22.05 15.65
C PHE A 316 -20.49 20.99 14.63
N SER A 317 -21.57 20.28 14.92
CA SER A 317 -22.22 19.35 13.99
C SER A 317 -23.59 19.86 13.60
N LEU A 318 -24.12 19.38 12.48
CA LEU A 318 -25.53 19.54 12.14
C LEU A 318 -26.29 18.28 12.51
N HIS A 319 -27.55 18.46 12.90
CA HIS A 319 -28.48 17.35 13.06
C HIS A 319 -29.81 17.69 12.41
N ILE A 320 -30.19 16.91 11.40
CA ILE A 320 -31.47 17.03 10.70
C ILE A 320 -32.47 16.13 11.43
N ALA A 321 -33.41 16.74 12.15
CA ALA A 321 -34.39 16.06 13.00
C ALA A 321 -35.80 16.14 12.41
N GLY A 322 -36.61 15.10 12.60
CA GLY A 322 -38.00 15.09 12.15
C GLY A 322 -38.59 13.69 12.04
N PRO A 323 -39.91 13.54 11.88
CA PRO A 323 -40.55 12.23 11.78
C PRO A 323 -40.16 11.45 10.52
N THR A 324 -40.42 10.15 10.49
CA THR A 324 -40.25 9.32 9.30
C THR A 324 -40.97 9.95 8.09
N GLY A 325 -40.34 9.90 6.90
CA GLY A 325 -40.94 10.42 5.67
C GLY A 325 -40.83 11.94 5.47
N SER A 326 -40.17 12.69 6.36
CA SER A 326 -39.94 14.14 6.15
C SER A 326 -38.81 14.48 5.15
N GLY A 327 -38.11 13.49 4.58
CA GLY A 327 -37.06 13.72 3.58
C GLY A 327 -35.65 14.01 4.14
N LYS A 328 -35.40 13.75 5.43
CA LYS A 328 -34.10 14.00 6.11
C LYS A 328 -32.93 13.31 5.44
N THR A 329 -33.02 11.99 5.27
CA THR A 329 -31.97 11.16 4.66
C THR A 329 -31.73 11.55 3.21
N GLU A 330 -32.78 11.88 2.46
CA GLU A 330 -32.64 12.36 1.07
C GLU A 330 -31.93 13.71 0.98
N THR A 331 -32.24 14.62 1.89
CA THR A 331 -31.55 15.92 2.00
C THR A 331 -30.08 15.72 2.36
N ALA A 332 -29.78 14.87 3.35
CA ALA A 332 -28.40 14.54 3.71
C ALA A 332 -27.64 13.86 2.56
N ALA A 333 -28.29 12.99 1.79
CA ALA A 333 -27.70 12.36 0.61
C ALA A 333 -27.35 13.39 -0.48
N LEU A 334 -28.22 14.38 -0.73
CA LEU A 334 -27.89 15.49 -1.64
C LEU A 334 -26.68 16.29 -1.17
N MET A 335 -26.54 16.54 0.14
CA MET A 335 -25.35 17.17 0.70
C MET A 335 -24.11 16.32 0.41
N GLN A 336 -24.18 15.02 0.71
CA GLN A 336 -23.06 14.10 0.56
C GLN A 336 -22.61 13.95 -0.90
N ARG A 337 -23.54 14.01 -1.87
CA ARG A 337 -23.25 13.92 -3.31
C ARG A 337 -22.35 15.03 -3.86
N HIS A 338 -22.17 16.12 -3.13
CA HIS A 338 -21.14 17.12 -3.49
C HIS A 338 -19.71 16.55 -3.41
N TRP A 339 -19.46 15.52 -2.60
CA TRP A 339 -18.16 14.83 -2.54
C TRP A 339 -18.01 13.69 -3.54
N GLY A 340 -19.09 13.31 -4.24
CA GLY A 340 -19.06 12.26 -5.25
C GLY A 340 -20.46 11.81 -5.68
N ALA A 341 -20.67 11.69 -6.99
CA ALA A 341 -21.97 11.41 -7.60
C ALA A 341 -22.54 10.01 -7.30
N ALA A 342 -21.67 9.05 -6.98
CA ALA A 342 -22.03 7.65 -6.77
C ALA A 342 -22.73 7.38 -5.42
N MET A 343 -22.63 8.31 -4.46
CA MET A 343 -23.27 8.17 -3.15
C MET A 343 -24.76 8.49 -3.25
N ASP A 344 -25.62 7.83 -2.48
CA ASP A 344 -27.06 8.12 -2.40
C ASP A 344 -27.61 7.78 -1.01
N ALA A 345 -28.93 7.94 -0.82
CA ALA A 345 -29.58 7.68 0.47
C ALA A 345 -29.40 6.24 1.00
N ARG A 346 -29.06 5.27 0.15
CA ARG A 346 -28.79 3.88 0.53
C ARG A 346 -27.31 3.58 0.70
N HIS A 347 -26.44 4.46 0.22
CA HIS A 347 -24.99 4.32 0.20
C HIS A 347 -24.31 5.51 0.87
N LEU A 348 -24.83 5.92 2.05
CA LEU A 348 -24.23 6.95 2.89
C LEU A 348 -22.99 6.40 3.62
N PRO A 349 -21.97 7.23 3.89
CA PRO A 349 -20.69 6.77 4.43
C PRO A 349 -20.74 6.33 5.89
N GLY A 350 -21.75 6.77 6.65
CA GLY A 350 -21.91 6.43 8.06
C GLY A 350 -23.36 6.25 8.44
N GLY A 351 -23.60 5.33 9.37
CA GLY A 351 -24.90 5.12 10.00
C GLY A 351 -24.75 4.87 11.49
N TRP A 352 -25.74 5.28 12.29
CA TRP A 352 -25.73 5.11 13.75
C TRP A 352 -25.82 3.65 14.22
N SER A 353 -26.07 2.71 13.30
CA SER A 353 -25.92 1.27 13.52
C SER A 353 -24.45 0.82 13.65
N SER A 354 -23.50 1.65 13.21
CA SER A 354 -22.06 1.36 13.29
C SER A 354 -21.48 1.61 14.69
N THR A 355 -20.38 0.93 15.01
CA THR A 355 -19.70 1.17 16.30
C THR A 355 -19.11 2.59 16.38
N ALA A 356 -19.12 3.18 17.58
CA ALA A 356 -18.56 4.52 17.79
C ALA A 356 -17.08 4.66 17.38
N ASN A 357 -16.27 3.60 17.51
CA ASN A 357 -14.87 3.63 17.07
C ASN A 357 -14.74 3.67 15.55
N ALA A 358 -15.63 2.99 14.82
CA ALA A 358 -15.65 3.05 13.36
C ALA A 358 -16.02 4.46 12.88
N LEU A 359 -17.09 5.05 13.45
CA LEU A 359 -17.50 6.42 13.13
C LEU A 359 -16.43 7.47 13.49
N GLU A 360 -15.73 7.32 14.62
CA GLU A 360 -14.58 8.18 14.96
C GLU A 360 -13.45 8.07 13.91
N GLY A 361 -13.17 6.85 13.42
CA GLY A 361 -12.18 6.61 12.36
C GLY A 361 -12.58 7.26 11.03
N LEU A 362 -13.85 7.12 10.63
CA LEU A 362 -14.38 7.75 9.43
C LEU A 362 -14.36 9.28 9.53
N ALA A 363 -14.81 9.85 10.66
CA ALA A 363 -14.80 11.29 10.89
C ALA A 363 -13.39 11.89 10.94
N PHE A 364 -12.40 11.11 11.36
CA PHE A 364 -11.00 11.50 11.26
C PHE A 364 -10.50 11.48 9.80
N ALA A 365 -10.81 10.43 9.04
CA ALA A 365 -10.40 10.30 7.63
C ALA A 365 -11.10 11.31 6.71
N ALA A 366 -12.35 11.68 6.99
CA ALA A 366 -13.11 12.71 6.28
C ALA A 366 -12.70 14.14 6.68
N LYS A 367 -11.40 14.45 6.60
CA LYS A 367 -10.86 15.79 6.89
C LYS A 367 -11.32 16.81 5.83
N ASP A 368 -11.71 18.00 6.30
CA ASP A 368 -12.24 19.11 5.48
C ASP A 368 -13.35 18.67 4.49
N ALA A 369 -14.12 17.67 4.88
CA ALA A 369 -15.21 17.08 4.12
C ALA A 369 -16.47 17.00 4.96
N LEU A 370 -17.62 16.96 4.31
CA LEU A 370 -18.88 16.65 4.96
C LEU A 370 -19.03 15.14 5.10
N LEU A 371 -19.36 14.69 6.31
CA LEU A 371 -19.62 13.28 6.62
C LEU A 371 -21.03 13.12 7.16
N VAL A 372 -21.89 12.45 6.39
CA VAL A 372 -23.23 12.07 6.86
C VAL A 372 -23.15 10.84 7.77
N VAL A 373 -23.84 10.91 8.92
CA VAL A 373 -24.10 9.78 9.81
C VAL A 373 -25.62 9.63 9.96
N ASP A 374 -26.18 8.70 9.21
CA ASP A 374 -27.63 8.57 9.03
C ASP A 374 -28.30 7.69 10.10
N ASP A 375 -29.62 7.87 10.22
CA ASP A 375 -30.54 6.97 10.93
C ASP A 375 -30.37 6.95 12.46
N PHE A 376 -30.36 8.13 13.10
CA PHE A 376 -30.46 8.23 14.55
C PHE A 376 -31.92 7.98 15.00
N ALA A 377 -32.25 6.71 15.18
CA ALA A 377 -33.57 6.26 15.60
C ALA A 377 -33.47 5.47 16.93
N PRO A 378 -33.38 6.14 18.09
CA PRO A 378 -33.33 5.46 19.39
C PRO A 378 -34.64 4.72 19.66
N ALA A 379 -34.63 3.40 19.50
CA ALA A 379 -35.75 2.52 19.76
C ALA A 379 -35.31 1.27 20.56
N GLY A 380 -36.27 0.54 21.12
CA GLY A 380 -36.01 -0.70 21.88
C GLY A 380 -35.98 -0.47 23.39
N SER A 381 -35.10 -1.22 24.10
CA SER A 381 -35.03 -1.15 25.56
C SER A 381 -34.46 0.20 26.03
N ALA A 382 -34.74 0.58 27.27
CA ALA A 382 -34.16 1.80 27.86
C ALA A 382 -32.62 1.79 27.82
N ALA A 383 -31.99 0.61 27.89
CA ALA A 383 -30.55 0.45 27.79
C ALA A 383 -30.03 0.72 26.36
N ASP A 384 -30.76 0.27 25.33
CA ASP A 384 -30.42 0.51 23.92
C ASP A 384 -30.53 1.98 23.56
N VAL A 385 -31.63 2.62 23.95
CA VAL A 385 -31.85 4.07 23.80
C VAL A 385 -30.72 4.85 24.49
N ALA A 386 -30.42 4.53 25.74
CA ALA A 386 -29.34 5.20 26.48
C ALA A 386 -27.95 4.91 25.89
N ARG A 387 -27.72 3.75 25.28
CA ARG A 387 -26.47 3.44 24.58
C ARG A 387 -26.33 4.32 23.33
N LEU A 388 -27.37 4.41 22.50
CA LEU A 388 -27.32 5.18 21.26
C LEU A 388 -27.11 6.68 21.52
N HIS A 389 -27.82 7.26 22.49
CA HIS A 389 -27.56 8.65 22.90
C HIS A 389 -26.13 8.87 23.41
N ARG A 390 -25.55 7.92 24.16
CA ARG A 390 -24.15 8.02 24.62
C ARG A 390 -23.15 7.95 23.45
N GLU A 391 -23.41 7.11 22.46
CA GLU A 391 -22.58 7.01 21.25
C GLU A 391 -22.66 8.29 20.42
N ALA A 392 -23.86 8.88 20.29
CA ALA A 392 -24.04 10.15 19.62
C ALA A 392 -23.41 11.34 20.36
N ASP A 393 -23.59 11.44 21.68
CA ASP A 393 -22.87 12.43 22.49
C ASP A 393 -21.37 12.29 22.30
N ARG A 394 -20.85 11.05 22.34
CA ARG A 394 -19.41 10.81 22.19
C ARG A 394 -18.86 11.35 20.87
N LEU A 395 -19.50 11.07 19.74
CA LEU A 395 -19.02 11.48 18.42
C LEU A 395 -19.20 13.00 18.19
N LEU A 396 -20.42 13.51 18.41
CA LEU A 396 -20.76 14.90 18.11
C LEU A 396 -20.07 15.87 19.08
N ARG A 397 -19.91 15.47 20.35
CA ARG A 397 -19.11 16.26 21.31
C ARG A 397 -17.62 16.24 20.97
N ALA A 398 -17.10 15.15 20.40
CA ALA A 398 -15.70 15.09 19.98
C ALA A 398 -15.41 16.10 18.86
N GLN A 399 -16.34 16.32 17.93
CA GLN A 399 -16.19 17.36 16.92
C GLN A 399 -16.16 18.77 17.55
N GLY A 400 -17.05 19.05 18.52
CA GLY A 400 -17.07 20.36 19.19
C GLY A 400 -16.02 20.59 20.27
N ASN A 401 -15.16 19.59 20.54
CA ASN A 401 -14.07 19.69 21.50
C ASN A 401 -12.72 19.83 20.78
N ARG A 402 -12.01 20.93 21.04
CA ARG A 402 -10.62 21.11 20.55
C ARG A 402 -9.58 20.29 21.33
N GLN A 403 -9.98 19.59 22.39
CA GLN A 403 -9.11 18.71 23.18
C GLN A 403 -9.44 17.25 22.91
N PRO A 404 -8.56 16.50 22.23
CA PRO A 404 -8.82 15.12 21.92
C PRO A 404 -8.62 14.19 23.12
N ARG A 405 -9.31 13.05 23.12
CA ARG A 405 -9.08 12.00 24.13
C ARG A 405 -7.76 11.28 23.85
N LEU A 406 -6.84 11.33 24.81
CA LEU A 406 -5.59 10.56 24.75
C LEU A 406 -5.88 9.09 25.05
N ARG A 407 -5.20 8.20 24.32
CA ARG A 407 -5.19 6.77 24.59
C ARG A 407 -3.75 6.31 24.62
N MET A 408 -3.44 5.30 25.42
CA MET A 408 -2.11 4.69 25.41
C MET A 408 -2.10 3.50 24.44
N ARG A 409 -0.97 3.27 23.78
CA ARG A 409 -0.64 2.03 23.10
C ARG A 409 -0.26 0.97 24.15
N SER A 410 -0.19 -0.30 23.73
CA SER A 410 0.26 -1.40 24.60
C SER A 410 1.71 -1.24 25.06
N ASP A 411 2.53 -0.50 24.32
CA ASP A 411 3.92 -0.16 24.65
C ASP A 411 4.06 1.06 25.58
N THR A 412 2.95 1.52 26.18
CA THR A 412 2.83 2.69 27.07
C THR A 412 3.04 4.06 26.41
N SER A 413 3.35 4.12 25.11
CA SER A 413 3.37 5.39 24.38
C SER A 413 1.95 5.96 24.19
N ILE A 414 1.83 7.28 24.07
CA ILE A 414 0.54 7.91 23.80
C ILE A 414 0.22 7.72 22.32
N ARG A 415 -0.92 7.10 22.02
CA ARG A 415 -1.49 7.03 20.68
C ARG A 415 -1.98 8.43 20.30
N PRO A 416 -1.58 8.98 19.15
CA PRO A 416 -2.12 10.25 18.73
C PRO A 416 -3.63 10.16 18.60
N PRO A 417 -4.30 11.22 19.02
CA PRO A 417 -5.73 11.25 18.95
C PRO A 417 -6.21 11.33 17.50
N LYS A 418 -7.37 10.74 17.25
CA LYS A 418 -8.06 10.80 15.97
C LYS A 418 -9.37 11.58 16.10
N PRO A 419 -9.32 12.92 16.26
CA PRO A 419 -10.54 13.73 16.36
C PRO A 419 -11.24 13.84 14.99
N PRO A 420 -12.55 14.10 14.95
CA PRO A 420 -13.21 14.54 13.71
C PRO A 420 -12.51 15.77 13.11
N ARG A 421 -12.27 15.77 11.81
CA ARG A 421 -11.57 16.86 11.10
C ARG A 421 -12.40 17.52 9.99
N GLY A 422 -13.61 17.02 9.76
CA GLY A 422 -14.58 17.58 8.80
C GLY A 422 -15.80 18.20 9.48
N LEU A 423 -16.93 18.19 8.77
CA LEU A 423 -18.24 18.58 9.27
C LEU A 423 -19.18 17.36 9.33
N ILE A 424 -19.58 16.93 10.52
CA ILE A 424 -20.57 15.86 10.65
C ILE A 424 -21.98 16.41 10.48
N VAL A 425 -22.77 15.74 9.63
CA VAL A 425 -24.22 15.92 9.51
C VAL A 425 -24.89 14.63 9.94
N SER A 426 -25.66 14.69 11.02
CA SER A 426 -26.45 13.56 11.51
C SER A 426 -27.90 13.71 11.07
N THR A 427 -28.61 12.60 10.84
CA THR A 427 -30.06 12.60 10.66
C THR A 427 -30.71 11.77 11.75
N GLY A 428 -31.95 12.07 12.13
CA GLY A 428 -32.65 11.29 13.15
C GLY A 428 -34.11 11.62 13.35
N GLU A 429 -34.82 10.72 14.02
CA GLU A 429 -36.20 10.94 14.47
C GLU A 429 -36.28 11.64 15.84
N ASP A 430 -35.21 11.54 16.64
CA ASP A 430 -35.03 12.27 17.90
C ASP A 430 -33.71 13.05 17.86
N VAL A 431 -33.58 14.07 18.69
CA VAL A 431 -32.35 14.85 18.82
C VAL A 431 -31.41 14.18 19.83
N PRO A 432 -30.13 13.93 19.49
CA PRO A 432 -29.15 13.42 20.44
C PRO A 432 -29.07 14.26 21.72
N ARG A 433 -29.12 13.59 22.87
CA ARG A 433 -29.10 14.22 24.21
C ARG A 433 -27.76 13.98 24.88
N GLY A 434 -27.25 15.01 25.57
CA GLY A 434 -25.99 14.96 26.29
C GLY A 434 -25.72 16.26 27.02
N GLN A 435 -24.93 16.23 28.09
CA GLN A 435 -24.60 17.46 28.83
C GLN A 435 -23.82 18.42 27.93
N SER A 436 -24.34 19.64 27.75
CA SER A 436 -23.76 20.69 26.88
C SER A 436 -23.69 20.35 25.39
N LEU A 437 -24.33 19.25 24.95
CA LEU A 437 -24.34 18.85 23.53
C LEU A 437 -25.22 19.78 22.68
N GLY A 438 -26.36 20.21 23.21
CA GLY A 438 -27.27 21.14 22.52
C GLY A 438 -26.67 22.51 22.19
N ALA A 439 -25.56 22.89 22.82
CA ALA A 439 -24.82 24.10 22.47
C ALA A 439 -23.87 23.94 21.27
N ARG A 440 -23.68 22.71 20.77
CA ARG A 440 -22.66 22.32 19.78
C ARG A 440 -23.26 21.62 18.56
N ILE A 441 -24.57 21.43 18.57
CA ILE A 441 -25.34 20.89 17.46
C ILE A 441 -26.24 22.00 16.96
N PHE A 442 -26.20 22.25 15.64
CA PHE A 442 -27.22 23.04 14.98
C PHE A 442 -28.33 22.09 14.50
N VAL A 443 -29.49 22.18 15.13
CA VAL A 443 -30.64 21.33 14.81
C VAL A 443 -31.43 21.98 13.68
N ILE A 444 -31.63 21.23 12.59
CA ILE A 444 -32.50 21.58 11.48
C ILE A 444 -33.75 20.73 11.66
N GLU A 445 -34.86 21.34 12.06
CA GLU A 445 -36.13 20.65 12.22
C GLU A 445 -36.85 20.58 10.88
N MET A 446 -37.24 19.37 10.48
CA MET A 446 -37.96 19.09 9.24
C MET A 446 -39.29 18.42 9.54
N SER A 447 -40.37 19.02 9.07
CA SER A 447 -41.74 18.52 9.18
C SER A 447 -42.20 17.85 7.88
N PRO A 448 -43.18 16.93 7.93
CA PRO A 448 -43.81 16.41 6.72
C PRO A 448 -44.40 17.55 5.89
N GLY A 449 -43.99 17.63 4.62
CA GLY A 449 -44.42 18.67 3.69
C GLY A 449 -43.45 19.84 3.51
N ASP A 450 -42.37 19.93 4.30
CA ASP A 450 -41.36 20.98 4.12
C ASP A 450 -40.54 20.79 2.84
N ILE A 451 -40.42 19.55 2.35
CA ILE A 451 -39.67 19.23 1.13
C ILE A 451 -40.60 19.24 -0.08
N ASP A 452 -40.23 20.02 -1.11
CA ASP A 452 -40.78 19.86 -2.44
C ASP A 452 -40.18 18.62 -3.11
N TRP A 453 -40.97 17.54 -3.16
CA TRP A 453 -40.56 16.25 -3.74
C TRP A 453 -40.22 16.32 -5.24
N ARG A 454 -40.82 17.25 -5.99
CA ARG A 454 -40.53 17.43 -7.42
C ARG A 454 -39.19 18.15 -7.61
N ALA A 455 -38.93 19.18 -6.81
CA ALA A 455 -37.63 19.83 -6.76
C ALA A 455 -36.54 18.86 -6.30
N LEU A 456 -36.82 18.05 -5.27
CA LEU A 456 -35.93 16.99 -4.78
C LEU A 456 -35.53 16.02 -5.90
N THR A 457 -36.51 15.52 -6.65
CA THR A 457 -36.27 14.57 -7.75
C THR A 457 -35.35 15.19 -8.81
N SER A 458 -35.54 16.46 -9.13
CA SER A 458 -34.71 17.19 -10.09
C SER A 458 -33.28 17.36 -9.57
N CYS A 459 -33.14 17.76 -8.29
CA CYS A 459 -31.84 17.86 -7.61
C CYS A 459 -31.11 16.51 -7.55
N GLN A 460 -31.82 15.42 -7.28
CA GLN A 460 -31.25 14.07 -7.26
C GLN A 460 -30.74 13.67 -8.64
N HIS A 461 -31.46 14.02 -9.72
CA HIS A 461 -31.01 13.80 -11.09
C HIS A 461 -29.74 14.59 -11.41
N ASP A 462 -29.73 15.89 -11.11
CA ASP A 462 -28.56 16.76 -11.30
C ASP A 462 -27.33 16.24 -10.55
N ALA A 463 -27.53 15.84 -9.29
CA ALA A 463 -26.47 15.29 -8.46
C ALA A 463 -25.95 13.93 -8.97
N ALA A 464 -26.84 13.06 -9.47
CA ALA A 464 -26.46 11.78 -10.10
C ALA A 464 -25.65 11.99 -11.39
N ASN A 465 -25.95 13.04 -12.16
CA ASN A 465 -25.21 13.43 -13.35
C ASN A 465 -23.89 14.14 -13.04
N GLY A 466 -23.50 14.24 -11.77
CA GLY A 466 -22.21 14.78 -11.34
C GLY A 466 -22.18 16.29 -11.12
N LEU A 467 -23.25 17.04 -11.41
CA LEU A 467 -23.24 18.51 -11.31
C LEU A 467 -22.87 19.01 -9.90
N TYR A 468 -23.26 18.29 -8.85
CA TYR A 468 -22.94 18.69 -7.47
C TYR A 468 -21.45 18.46 -7.14
N ALA A 469 -20.89 17.36 -7.61
CA ALA A 469 -19.48 17.05 -7.45
C ALA A 469 -18.60 17.99 -8.30
N GLU A 470 -19.05 18.35 -9.51
CA GLU A 470 -18.41 19.35 -10.36
C GLU A 470 -18.42 20.75 -9.71
N ALA A 471 -19.53 21.14 -9.07
CA ALA A 471 -19.63 22.41 -8.35
C ALA A 471 -18.63 22.47 -7.18
N LEU A 472 -18.56 21.41 -6.37
CA LEU A 472 -17.59 21.35 -5.28
C LEU A 472 -16.14 21.28 -5.80
N ALA A 473 -15.88 20.51 -6.86
CA ALA A 473 -14.56 20.42 -7.49
C ALA A 473 -14.07 21.80 -7.99
N GLY A 474 -14.96 22.57 -8.63
CA GLY A 474 -14.68 23.94 -9.04
C GLY A 474 -14.41 24.87 -7.86
N PHE A 475 -15.21 24.76 -6.79
CA PHE A 475 -15.02 25.52 -5.56
C PHE A 475 -13.68 25.22 -4.88
N VAL A 476 -13.31 23.95 -4.70
CA VAL A 476 -12.02 23.59 -4.10
C VAL A 476 -10.85 24.00 -5.00
N LYS A 477 -10.96 23.85 -6.33
CA LYS A 477 -9.94 24.35 -7.26
C LYS A 477 -9.73 25.86 -7.12
N TRP A 478 -10.82 26.64 -7.06
CA TRP A 478 -10.76 28.08 -6.84
C TRP A 478 -10.17 28.43 -5.46
N LEU A 479 -10.51 27.66 -4.44
CA LEU A 479 -10.04 27.87 -3.07
C LEU A 479 -8.56 27.52 -2.89
N ALA A 480 -8.04 26.52 -3.63
CA ALA A 480 -6.66 26.06 -3.53
C ALA A 480 -5.63 27.19 -3.75
N ALA A 481 -5.91 28.11 -4.69
CA ALA A 481 -5.06 29.27 -4.96
C ALA A 481 -5.11 30.35 -3.87
N ARG A 482 -6.13 30.31 -2.99
CA ARG A 482 -6.45 31.35 -2.00
C ARG A 482 -6.49 30.81 -0.57
N TYR A 483 -6.04 29.58 -0.36
CA TYR A 483 -6.28 28.87 0.89
C TYR A 483 -5.54 29.53 2.07
N ASP A 484 -4.30 29.98 1.87
CA ASP A 484 -3.53 30.69 2.92
C ASP A 484 -4.19 32.02 3.32
N ASP A 485 -4.66 32.80 2.34
CA ASP A 485 -5.36 34.07 2.60
C ASP A 485 -6.66 33.84 3.37
N MET A 486 -7.47 32.86 2.93
CA MET A 486 -8.70 32.46 3.60
C MET A 486 -8.44 31.96 5.02
N GLN A 487 -7.41 31.12 5.23
CA GLN A 487 -7.05 30.64 6.57
C GLN A 487 -6.67 31.79 7.52
N SER A 488 -6.04 32.82 6.97
CA SER A 488 -5.61 34.01 7.71
C SER A 488 -6.76 34.98 8.01
N SER A 489 -7.76 35.10 7.13
CA SER A 489 -8.88 36.04 7.27
C SER A 489 -10.11 35.44 7.98
N GLN A 490 -10.34 34.12 7.90
CA GLN A 490 -11.59 33.47 8.34
C GLN A 490 -11.99 33.83 9.79
N ALA A 491 -11.03 33.95 10.71
CA ALA A 491 -11.32 34.23 12.11
C ALA A 491 -11.84 35.66 12.32
N ASN A 492 -11.46 36.61 11.45
CA ASN A 492 -12.00 37.96 11.45
C ASN A 492 -13.40 37.96 10.83
N GLU A 493 -13.55 37.32 9.67
CA GLU A 493 -14.82 37.25 8.96
C GLU A 493 -15.93 36.56 9.76
N VAL A 494 -15.62 35.46 10.46
CA VAL A 494 -16.55 34.79 11.37
C VAL A 494 -16.95 35.72 12.51
N ARG A 495 -16.01 36.52 13.05
CA ARG A 495 -16.33 37.49 14.12
C ARG A 495 -17.30 38.58 13.63
N GLU A 496 -17.12 39.08 12.41
CA GLU A 496 -18.03 40.05 11.79
C GLU A 496 -19.42 39.47 11.57
N LEU A 497 -19.51 38.29 10.94
CA LEU A 497 -20.77 37.60 10.71
C LEU A 497 -21.50 37.27 12.03
N ARG A 498 -20.74 36.92 13.07
CA ARG A 498 -21.29 36.65 14.39
C ARG A 498 -21.95 37.88 15.01
N GLN A 499 -21.40 39.08 14.81
CA GLN A 499 -22.03 40.31 15.32
C GLN A 499 -23.41 40.54 14.70
N ALA A 500 -23.58 40.27 13.40
CA ALA A 500 -24.88 40.33 12.75
C ALA A 500 -25.85 39.28 13.31
N ALA A 501 -25.37 38.04 13.51
CA ALA A 501 -26.19 36.94 14.04
C ALA A 501 -26.57 37.08 15.53
N MET A 502 -25.86 37.91 16.31
CA MET A 502 -26.19 38.15 17.72
C MET A 502 -27.49 38.94 17.91
N GLN A 503 -27.99 39.62 16.87
CA GLN A 503 -29.22 40.41 16.95
C GLN A 503 -30.50 39.54 17.10
N SER A 504 -30.41 38.22 16.91
CA SER A 504 -31.56 37.31 16.82
C SER A 504 -31.56 36.14 17.82
N SER A 505 -30.59 36.01 18.75
CA SER A 505 -30.43 34.77 19.55
C SER A 505 -30.23 34.97 21.05
N TYR A 506 -30.89 34.11 21.85
CA TYR A 506 -30.79 34.03 23.32
C TYR A 506 -29.58 33.19 23.82
N HIS A 507 -28.93 32.37 22.98
CA HIS A 507 -27.84 31.47 23.40
C HIS A 507 -26.49 31.89 22.81
N LYS A 508 -25.44 32.02 23.65
CA LYS A 508 -24.14 32.64 23.28
C LYS A 508 -23.36 31.97 22.13
N ARG A 509 -23.65 30.70 21.82
CA ARG A 509 -22.93 29.88 20.81
C ARG A 509 -23.66 29.73 19.47
N THR A 510 -24.99 29.89 19.43
CA THR A 510 -25.76 29.80 18.18
C THR A 510 -25.32 30.84 17.14
N PRO A 511 -25.07 32.12 17.49
CA PRO A 511 -24.53 33.11 16.55
C PRO A 511 -23.20 32.71 15.93
N ASP A 512 -22.36 31.97 16.66
CA ASP A 512 -21.05 31.52 16.18
C ASP A 512 -21.18 30.42 15.12
N ILE A 513 -22.11 29.47 15.34
CA ILE A 513 -22.41 28.43 14.35
C ILE A 513 -23.03 29.04 13.09
N VAL A 514 -24.00 29.95 13.26
CA VAL A 514 -24.63 30.67 12.13
C VAL A 514 -23.60 31.46 11.34
N ALA A 515 -22.66 32.13 12.03
CA ALA A 515 -21.58 32.86 11.37
C ALA A 515 -20.65 31.94 10.57
N ASN A 516 -20.31 30.77 11.12
CA ASN A 516 -19.54 29.76 10.39
C ASN A 516 -20.29 29.24 9.16
N LEU A 517 -21.58 28.95 9.28
CA LEU A 517 -22.39 28.52 8.13
C LEU A 517 -22.44 29.63 7.05
N ALA A 518 -22.73 30.87 7.45
CA ALA A 518 -22.77 32.01 6.54
C ALA A 518 -21.42 32.26 5.84
N LEU A 519 -20.29 31.96 6.49
CA LEU A 519 -18.97 32.03 5.87
C LEU A 519 -18.85 31.07 4.67
N GLY A 520 -19.39 29.86 4.79
CA GLY A 520 -19.45 28.89 3.69
C GLY A 520 -20.15 29.46 2.46
N LEU A 521 -21.31 30.06 2.66
CA LEU A 521 -22.06 30.71 1.57
C LEU A 521 -21.33 31.93 1.00
N ARG A 522 -20.71 32.76 1.85
CA ARG A 522 -19.93 33.93 1.41
C ARG A 522 -18.82 33.53 0.46
N TYR A 523 -18.05 32.49 0.79
CA TYR A 523 -16.97 32.00 -0.07
C TYR A 523 -17.48 31.32 -1.33
N PHE A 524 -18.61 30.60 -1.26
CA PHE A 524 -19.21 29.97 -2.43
C PHE A 524 -19.67 30.98 -3.50
N LEU A 525 -20.13 32.16 -3.07
CA LEU A 525 -20.63 33.21 -3.97
C LEU A 525 -19.54 34.16 -4.50
N ALA A 526 -18.32 34.10 -3.96
CA ALA A 526 -17.19 34.96 -4.34
C ALA A 526 -16.49 34.48 -5.61
#